data_AF-A0A970YY36-F1
#
_entry.id   AF-A0A970YY36-F1
#
_cell.length_a   1.000
_cell.length_b   1.000
_cell.length_c   1.000
_cell.angle_alpha   90.00
_cell.angle_beta   90.00
_cell.angle_gamma   90.00
#
_symmetry.space_group_name_H-M   'P 1'
#
loop_
_entity.id
_entity.type
_entity.pdbx_description
1 polymer ?
#
loop_
_entity_poly.entity_id
_entity_poly.type
_entity_poly.pdbx_seq_one_letter_code
_entity_poly.pdbx_strand_id
1 'polypeptide(L)'
;MINRNIVILCVVMSFSLFAQEISSLKVVAVGIGTKNPTFDEKKFPHIEFYYTPELISKAEISETGKSALALLAEDATREVFEGKPELLSKWWDERDLRFYSTLFDKNGVGAWQGELNRSDDLMAINGKGVESGFEDALECLIEDGEVAEFDSDKEFDYEDFDCLIETKMPDFEVVGVDGVKKSVKSVIENGNTTLLVFFQIPSSVDLNAAKKEVKEESGFGGFLSAMTQSAAGSHWESTFINIESIIFEHKVTE
;
A
#
# COMPACT_ATOMS: atom_id res chain seq x y z
N MET A 1 40.73 25.23 -1.48
CA MET A 1 40.68 23.75 -1.54
C MET A 1 39.72 23.27 -0.47
N ILE A 2 38.48 22.96 -0.83
CA ILE A 2 37.56 22.30 0.10
C ILE A 2 38.11 20.89 0.31
N ASN A 3 38.35 20.53 1.57
CA ASN A 3 39.01 19.28 1.92
C ASN A 3 38.05 18.12 1.61
N ARG A 4 38.46 17.24 0.70
CA ARG A 4 37.62 16.14 0.17
C ARG A 4 37.06 15.23 1.27
N ASN A 5 37.74 15.15 2.42
CA ASN A 5 37.29 14.41 3.60
C ASN A 5 36.14 15.11 4.36
N ILE A 6 36.02 16.44 4.29
CA ILE A 6 34.92 17.19 4.92
C ILE A 6 33.64 17.01 4.10
N VAL A 7 33.74 17.01 2.77
CA VAL A 7 32.58 16.80 1.89
C VAL A 7 31.99 15.39 2.07
N ILE A 8 32.83 14.36 2.13
CA ILE A 8 32.36 12.97 2.34
C ILE A 8 31.69 12.81 3.71
N LEU A 9 32.24 13.44 4.77
CA LEU A 9 31.67 13.37 6.11
C LEU A 9 30.32 14.09 6.22
N CYS A 10 30.16 15.24 5.57
CA CYS A 10 28.88 15.96 5.53
C CYS A 10 27.81 15.16 4.78
N VAL A 11 28.15 14.58 3.62
CA VAL A 11 27.21 13.77 2.83
C VAL A 11 26.75 12.53 3.61
N VAL A 12 27.66 11.81 4.27
CA VAL A 12 27.31 10.63 5.08
C VAL A 12 26.44 11.00 6.30
N MET A 13 26.67 12.17 6.92
CA MET A 13 25.81 12.65 8.00
C MET A 13 24.41 13.07 7.52
N SER A 14 24.30 13.76 6.37
CA SER A 14 23.01 14.13 5.78
C SER A 14 22.16 12.90 5.44
N PHE A 15 22.75 11.88 4.80
CA PHE A 15 22.04 10.62 4.51
C PHE A 15 21.59 9.88 5.78
N SER A 16 22.39 9.91 6.85
CA SER A 16 22.04 9.26 8.12
C SER A 16 20.91 9.98 8.87
N LEU A 17 20.80 11.30 8.70
CA LEU A 17 19.73 12.11 9.29
C LEU A 17 18.42 11.93 8.52
N PHE A 18 18.48 11.94 7.19
CA PHE A 18 17.32 11.68 6.34
C PHE A 18 16.71 10.29 6.59
N ALA A 19 17.54 9.24 6.67
CA ALA A 19 17.06 7.90 7.01
C ALA A 19 16.43 7.82 8.42
N GLN A 20 16.94 8.60 9.39
CA GLN A 20 16.31 8.70 10.72
C GLN A 20 15.00 9.49 10.69
N GLU A 21 14.88 10.53 9.87
CA GLU A 21 13.67 11.36 9.80
C GLU A 21 12.54 10.66 9.03
N ILE A 22 12.84 9.96 7.93
CA ILE A 22 11.86 9.10 7.22
C ILE A 22 11.29 8.02 8.15
N SER A 23 12.03 7.55 9.16
CA SER A 23 11.49 6.59 10.14
C SER A 23 10.29 7.11 10.95
N SER A 24 10.03 8.43 10.92
CA SER A 24 8.82 9.04 11.48
C SER A 24 7.58 8.89 10.59
N LEU A 25 7.77 8.50 9.32
CA LEU A 25 6.67 8.19 8.40
C LEU A 25 5.84 7.05 8.99
N LYS A 26 4.53 7.30 9.10
CA LYS A 26 3.58 6.24 9.41
C LYS A 26 3.12 5.57 8.12
N VAL A 27 3.19 4.24 8.03
CA VAL A 27 2.61 3.50 6.90
C VAL A 27 1.37 2.75 7.34
N VAL A 28 0.27 2.94 6.60
CA VAL A 28 -1.03 2.35 6.84
C VAL A 28 -1.45 1.59 5.59
N ALA A 29 -1.69 0.29 5.71
CA ALA A 29 -2.18 -0.53 4.62
C ALA A 29 -3.66 -0.88 4.83
N VAL A 30 -4.53 -0.52 3.88
CA VAL A 30 -5.96 -0.83 3.93
C VAL A 30 -6.30 -1.92 2.91
N GLY A 31 -6.65 -3.09 3.44
CA GLY A 31 -7.10 -4.24 2.67
C GLY A 31 -8.56 -4.11 2.27
N ILE A 32 -8.83 -4.23 0.97
CA ILE A 32 -10.19 -4.26 0.42
C ILE A 32 -10.78 -5.65 0.63
N GLY A 33 -11.85 -5.71 1.43
CA GLY A 33 -12.53 -6.93 1.83
C GLY A 33 -11.96 -7.59 3.09
N THR A 34 -12.25 -8.88 3.22
CA THR A 34 -11.84 -9.69 4.39
C THR A 34 -10.36 -10.06 4.31
N LYS A 35 -9.68 -10.03 5.47
CA LYS A 35 -8.31 -10.51 5.63
C LYS A 35 -8.08 -11.89 4.99
N ASN A 36 -6.97 -12.02 4.25
CA ASN A 36 -6.50 -13.32 3.79
C ASN A 36 -5.91 -14.13 4.98
N PRO A 37 -6.33 -15.40 5.18
CA PRO A 37 -5.92 -16.20 6.35
C PRO A 37 -4.46 -16.67 6.31
N THR A 38 -3.79 -16.57 5.17
CA THR A 38 -2.42 -17.04 4.93
C THR A 38 -1.40 -15.92 4.79
N PHE A 39 -1.85 -14.66 4.74
CA PHE A 39 -1.02 -13.47 4.82
C PHE A 39 -0.62 -13.21 6.28
N ASP A 40 0.67 -13.05 6.54
CA ASP A 40 1.22 -12.79 7.87
C ASP A 40 1.72 -11.35 7.97
N GLU A 41 0.88 -10.48 8.53
CA GLU A 41 1.19 -9.06 8.72
C GLU A 41 2.38 -8.85 9.67
N LYS A 42 2.70 -9.82 10.53
CA LYS A 42 3.79 -9.68 11.52
C LYS A 42 5.17 -9.64 10.89
N LYS A 43 5.28 -10.02 9.61
CA LYS A 43 6.50 -9.86 8.81
C LYS A 43 6.83 -8.39 8.54
N PHE A 44 5.87 -7.48 8.70
CA PHE A 44 5.97 -6.07 8.35
C PHE A 44 5.66 -5.19 9.59
N PRO A 45 6.60 -5.12 10.56
CA PRO A 45 6.34 -4.48 11.86
C PRO A 45 6.17 -2.96 11.79
N HIS A 46 6.57 -2.30 10.70
CA HIS A 46 6.45 -0.85 10.54
C HIS A 46 5.18 -0.44 9.76
N ILE A 47 4.39 -1.41 9.32
CA ILE A 47 3.15 -1.19 8.58
C ILE A 47 1.94 -1.53 9.46
N GLU A 48 1.03 -0.58 9.65
CA GLU A 48 -0.25 -0.83 10.30
C GLU A 48 -1.28 -1.35 9.29
N PHE A 49 -1.71 -2.60 9.46
CA PHE A 49 -2.72 -3.21 8.59
C PHE A 49 -4.14 -3.04 9.14
N TYR A 50 -5.04 -2.65 8.24
CA TYR A 50 -6.47 -2.59 8.47
C TYR A 50 -7.22 -3.24 7.31
N TYR A 51 -8.46 -3.65 7.55
CA TYR A 51 -9.30 -4.36 6.59
C TYR A 51 -10.70 -3.78 6.54
N THR A 52 -11.42 -4.10 5.47
CA THR A 52 -12.82 -3.68 5.25
C THR A 52 -13.70 -4.93 5.07
N PRO A 53 -13.87 -5.76 6.11
CA PRO A 53 -14.50 -7.08 5.98
C PRO A 53 -15.98 -7.03 5.57
N GLU A 54 -16.64 -5.88 5.72
CA GLU A 54 -18.01 -5.66 5.24
C GLU A 54 -18.09 -5.36 3.73
N LEU A 55 -16.96 -5.23 3.02
CA LEU A 55 -16.86 -5.29 1.57
C LEU A 55 -16.73 -6.75 1.12
N ILE A 56 -17.77 -7.24 0.45
CA ILE A 56 -17.89 -8.65 0.06
C ILE A 56 -17.63 -8.77 -1.44
N SER A 57 -16.67 -9.63 -1.79
CA SER A 57 -16.37 -9.97 -3.17
C SER A 57 -17.58 -10.64 -3.85
N LYS A 58 -17.89 -10.20 -5.06
CA LYS A 58 -18.91 -10.77 -5.96
C LYS A 58 -18.33 -11.61 -7.09
N ALA A 59 -17.02 -11.88 -7.06
CA ALA A 59 -16.38 -12.64 -8.12
C ALA A 59 -16.82 -14.12 -8.11
N GLU A 60 -17.58 -14.52 -9.14
CA GLU A 60 -17.93 -15.93 -9.44
C GLU A 60 -16.80 -16.66 -10.19
N ILE A 61 -15.57 -16.52 -9.70
CA ILE A 61 -14.37 -17.06 -10.36
C ILE A 61 -13.71 -18.07 -9.43
N SER A 62 -13.20 -19.18 -10.00
CA SER A 62 -12.45 -20.20 -9.26
C SER A 62 -11.20 -19.62 -8.58
N GLU A 63 -10.69 -20.26 -7.54
CA GLU A 63 -9.51 -19.79 -6.79
C GLU A 63 -8.29 -19.60 -7.70
N THR A 64 -8.01 -20.57 -8.59
CA THR A 64 -6.96 -20.45 -9.61
C THR A 64 -7.19 -19.27 -10.54
N GLY A 65 -8.45 -18.99 -10.90
CA GLY A 65 -8.81 -17.81 -11.67
C GLY A 65 -8.54 -16.52 -10.90
N LYS A 66 -8.91 -16.44 -9.62
CA LYS A 66 -8.62 -15.29 -8.75
C LYS A 66 -7.12 -15.03 -8.60
N SER A 67 -6.32 -16.09 -8.43
CA SER A 67 -4.85 -15.98 -8.38
C SER A 67 -4.23 -15.59 -9.73
N ALA A 68 -4.76 -16.11 -10.83
CA ALA A 68 -4.31 -15.73 -12.17
C ALA A 68 -4.67 -14.28 -12.48
N LEU A 69 -5.87 -13.82 -12.08
CA LEU A 69 -6.28 -12.42 -12.19
C LEU A 69 -5.39 -11.50 -11.35
N ALA A 70 -5.06 -11.90 -10.12
CA ALA A 70 -4.14 -11.17 -9.28
C ALA A 70 -2.76 -10.97 -9.91
N LEU A 71 -2.29 -11.93 -10.72
CA LEU A 71 -0.98 -11.91 -11.37
C LEU A 71 -0.94 -11.30 -12.76
N LEU A 72 -2.03 -11.47 -13.53
CA LEU A 72 -2.06 -11.23 -14.98
C LEU A 72 -3.02 -10.11 -15.37
N ALA A 73 -3.91 -9.68 -14.46
CA ALA A 73 -4.81 -8.56 -14.74
C ALA A 73 -4.08 -7.24 -14.52
N GLU A 74 -3.27 -6.87 -15.50
CA GLU A 74 -3.06 -5.46 -15.82
C GLU A 74 -4.38 -4.98 -16.49
N ASP A 75 -5.05 -4.04 -15.84
CA ASP A 75 -6.19 -3.24 -16.30
C ASP A 75 -7.54 -3.92 -16.66
N ALA A 76 -7.65 -5.26 -16.82
CA ALA A 76 -8.85 -5.85 -17.43
C ALA A 76 -9.80 -6.66 -16.53
N THR A 77 -9.36 -7.18 -15.38
CA THR A 77 -10.20 -8.07 -14.55
C THR A 77 -9.81 -8.05 -13.08
N ARG A 78 -10.59 -7.33 -12.26
CA ARG A 78 -10.47 -7.29 -10.80
C ARG A 78 -11.69 -7.92 -10.14
N GLU A 79 -11.56 -8.33 -8.88
CA GLU A 79 -12.75 -8.67 -8.08
C GLU A 79 -13.60 -7.42 -7.89
N VAL A 80 -14.92 -7.54 -8.02
CA VAL A 80 -15.88 -6.48 -7.69
C VAL A 80 -16.35 -6.68 -6.26
N PHE A 81 -16.50 -5.58 -5.51
CA PHE A 81 -16.90 -5.61 -4.11
C PHE A 81 -18.17 -4.80 -3.90
N GLU A 82 -19.10 -5.34 -3.10
CA GLU A 82 -20.26 -4.60 -2.62
C GLU A 82 -20.31 -4.66 -1.09
N GLY A 83 -20.92 -3.63 -0.49
CA GLY A 83 -21.17 -3.59 0.95
C GLY A 83 -20.63 -2.29 1.55
N LYS A 84 -20.13 -2.38 2.78
CA LYS A 84 -19.64 -1.21 3.53
C LYS A 84 -18.12 -1.23 3.65
N PRO A 85 -17.46 -0.06 3.53
CA PRO A 85 -18.05 1.25 3.25
C PRO A 85 -18.37 1.45 1.76
N GLU A 86 -19.57 1.97 1.46
CA GLU A 86 -20.06 2.15 0.08
C GLU A 86 -19.14 3.05 -0.75
N LEU A 87 -18.51 4.05 -0.12
CA LEU A 87 -17.52 4.91 -0.76
C LEU A 87 -16.38 4.10 -1.40
N LEU A 88 -15.78 3.16 -0.66
CA LEU A 88 -14.67 2.37 -1.17
C LEU A 88 -15.13 1.37 -2.22
N SER A 89 -16.34 0.82 -2.11
CA SER A 89 -16.93 -0.03 -3.16
C SER A 89 -17.05 0.74 -4.47
N LYS A 90 -17.61 1.96 -4.44
CA LYS A 90 -17.70 2.82 -5.64
C LYS A 90 -16.34 3.22 -6.17
N TRP A 91 -15.43 3.65 -5.30
CA TRP A 91 -14.11 4.06 -5.73
C TRP A 91 -13.32 2.90 -6.36
N TRP A 92 -13.44 1.71 -5.78
CA TRP A 92 -12.90 0.49 -6.35
C TRP A 92 -13.55 0.12 -7.69
N ASP A 93 -14.84 0.39 -7.88
CA ASP A 93 -15.55 0.11 -9.14
C ASP A 93 -15.20 1.10 -10.25
N GLU A 94 -14.81 2.32 -9.91
CA GLU A 94 -14.32 3.29 -10.89
C GLU A 94 -12.81 3.13 -11.16
N ARG A 95 -12.02 2.76 -10.15
CA ARG A 95 -10.55 2.75 -10.21
C ARG A 95 -9.93 1.53 -9.57
N ASP A 96 -8.83 1.06 -10.15
CA ASP A 96 -8.05 0.00 -9.52
C ASP A 96 -7.25 0.59 -8.36
N LEU A 97 -7.68 0.31 -7.13
CA LEU A 97 -6.99 0.80 -5.94
C LEU A 97 -5.84 -0.12 -5.52
N ARG A 98 -5.53 -1.20 -6.25
CA ARG A 98 -4.40 -2.07 -5.90
C ARG A 98 -3.11 -1.28 -5.92
N PHE A 99 -2.53 -1.08 -4.73
CA PHE A 99 -1.33 -0.29 -4.48
C PHE A 99 -1.45 1.20 -4.81
N TYR A 100 -2.68 1.67 -5.03
CA TYR A 100 -2.97 3.09 -5.04
C TYR A 100 -2.65 3.64 -3.66
N SER A 101 -1.84 4.69 -3.65
CA SER A 101 -1.24 5.19 -2.44
C SER A 101 -1.35 6.71 -2.36
N THR A 102 -1.42 7.20 -1.14
CA THR A 102 -1.54 8.63 -0.86
C THR A 102 -0.66 8.98 0.33
N LEU A 103 0.23 9.95 0.17
CA LEU A 103 0.90 10.60 1.30
C LEU A 103 -0.02 11.69 1.82
N PHE A 104 -0.31 11.62 3.11
CA PHE A 104 -0.96 12.68 3.86
C PHE A 104 0.08 13.40 4.69
N ASP A 105 -0.03 14.73 4.73
CA ASP A 105 0.76 15.52 5.66
C ASP A 105 0.32 15.28 7.12
N LYS A 106 1.03 15.91 8.07
CA LYS A 106 0.73 15.83 9.51
C LYS A 106 -0.68 16.32 9.91
N ASN A 107 -1.38 17.05 9.04
CA ASN A 107 -2.75 17.55 9.25
C ASN A 107 -3.82 16.68 8.58
N GLY A 108 -3.39 15.62 7.88
CA GLY A 108 -4.24 14.69 7.15
C GLY A 108 -4.76 15.22 5.81
N VAL A 109 -4.06 16.18 5.21
CA VAL A 109 -4.34 16.67 3.86
C VAL A 109 -3.49 15.86 2.88
N GLY A 110 -4.10 15.38 1.79
CA GLY A 110 -3.38 14.60 0.78
C GLY A 110 -2.39 15.48 0.03
N ALA A 111 -1.13 15.11 0.11
CA ALA A 111 0.01 15.85 -0.41
C ALA A 111 0.59 15.22 -1.68
N TRP A 112 0.48 13.89 -1.82
CA TRP A 112 0.95 13.15 -2.99
C TRP A 112 0.11 11.91 -3.23
N GLN A 113 -0.09 11.53 -4.50
CA GLN A 113 -0.81 10.34 -4.94
C GLN A 113 -0.10 9.64 -6.09
N GLY A 114 -0.06 8.31 -6.01
CA GLY A 114 0.56 7.47 -7.04
C GLY A 114 0.33 5.99 -6.78
N GLU A 115 0.86 5.15 -7.66
CA GLU A 115 0.77 3.69 -7.54
C GLU A 115 2.14 3.13 -7.14
N LEU A 116 2.20 2.42 -6.02
CA LEU A 116 3.46 1.84 -5.51
C LEU A 116 3.76 0.45 -6.12
N ASN A 117 2.95 -0.01 -7.08
CA ASN A 117 3.23 -1.24 -7.80
C ASN A 117 4.12 -0.96 -9.02
N ARG A 118 5.04 -1.88 -9.32
CA ARG A 118 5.88 -1.96 -10.55
C ARG A 118 7.26 -1.32 -10.56
N SER A 119 7.87 -0.97 -9.43
CA SER A 119 9.29 -0.60 -9.44
C SER A 119 10.10 -1.38 -8.42
N ASP A 120 11.26 -1.89 -8.87
CA ASP A 120 12.34 -2.36 -8.00
C ASP A 120 12.93 -1.19 -7.19
N ASP A 121 12.56 0.05 -7.55
CA ASP A 121 12.97 1.29 -6.91
C ASP A 121 11.73 2.11 -6.50
N LEU A 122 11.30 1.93 -5.25
CA LEU A 122 10.16 2.62 -4.65
C LEU A 122 10.35 4.15 -4.63
N MET A 123 11.59 4.62 -4.46
CA MET A 123 11.90 6.05 -4.33
C MET A 123 11.82 6.79 -5.67
N ALA A 124 12.10 6.09 -6.77
CA ALA A 124 11.99 6.63 -8.13
C ALA A 124 10.55 6.71 -8.68
N ILE A 125 9.52 6.38 -7.89
CA ILE A 125 8.13 6.40 -8.34
C ILE A 125 7.66 7.84 -8.54
N ASN A 126 6.99 8.09 -9.65
CA ASN A 126 6.33 9.36 -9.93
C ASN A 126 4.84 9.29 -9.59
N GLY A 127 4.31 10.41 -9.15
CA GLY A 127 2.89 10.62 -8.87
C GLY A 127 2.49 12.06 -9.14
N LYS A 128 1.44 12.50 -8.47
CA LYS A 128 0.94 13.87 -8.50
C LYS A 128 0.91 14.42 -7.09
N GLY A 129 1.19 15.70 -6.90
CA GLY A 129 1.12 16.34 -5.61
C GLY A 129 2.05 17.53 -5.46
N VAL A 130 2.46 17.79 -4.22
CA VAL A 130 3.46 18.81 -3.85
C VAL A 130 4.74 18.66 -4.66
N GLU A 131 5.13 17.42 -4.94
CA GLU A 131 6.22 17.06 -5.84
C GLU A 131 5.78 15.94 -6.78
N SER A 132 6.48 15.79 -7.91
CA SER A 132 6.21 14.67 -8.82
C SER A 132 6.83 13.37 -8.33
N GLY A 133 8.02 13.42 -7.73
CA GLY A 133 8.72 12.24 -7.21
C GLY A 133 8.22 11.85 -5.83
N PHE A 134 8.17 10.55 -5.55
CA PHE A 134 7.81 10.04 -4.22
C PHE A 134 8.88 10.38 -3.16
N GLU A 135 10.17 10.23 -3.50
CA GLU A 135 11.29 10.64 -2.64
C GLU A 135 11.24 12.13 -2.33
N ASP A 136 11.12 12.97 -3.36
CA ASP A 136 11.03 14.43 -3.21
C ASP A 136 9.81 14.84 -2.35
N ALA A 137 8.67 14.15 -2.51
CA ALA A 137 7.49 14.40 -1.69
C ALA A 137 7.70 14.01 -0.21
N LEU A 138 8.47 12.95 0.07
CA LEU A 138 8.85 12.59 1.43
C LEU A 138 9.81 13.63 2.03
N GLU A 139 10.83 14.07 1.28
CA GLU A 139 11.75 15.15 1.68
C GLU A 139 10.98 16.42 2.07
N CYS A 140 10.10 16.91 1.18
CA CYS A 140 9.25 18.08 1.40
C CYS A 140 8.42 17.97 2.70
N LEU A 141 7.76 16.84 2.95
CA LEU A 141 6.84 16.71 4.08
C LEU A 141 7.52 16.36 5.41
N ILE A 142 8.62 15.62 5.37
CA ILE A 142 9.27 15.05 6.56
C ILE A 142 10.52 15.86 6.95
N GLU A 143 11.46 16.04 6.02
CA GLU A 143 12.71 16.76 6.27
C GLU A 143 12.45 18.27 6.35
N ASP A 144 11.77 18.83 5.35
CA ASP A 144 11.45 20.26 5.32
C ASP A 144 10.25 20.61 6.22
N GLY A 145 9.46 19.61 6.61
CA GLY A 145 8.32 19.75 7.51
C GLY A 145 7.18 20.56 6.92
N GLU A 146 7.11 20.64 5.58
CA GLU A 146 6.08 21.35 4.85
C GLU A 146 4.70 20.73 5.07
N VAL A 147 3.67 21.45 4.64
CA VAL A 147 2.26 21.11 4.84
C VAL A 147 1.58 21.36 3.51
N ALA A 148 0.77 20.40 3.07
CA ALA A 148 0.04 20.54 1.81
C ALA A 148 -0.98 21.67 1.91
N GLU A 149 -1.22 22.34 0.78
CA GLU A 149 -2.32 23.29 0.68
C GLU A 149 -3.64 22.53 0.82
N PHE A 150 -4.60 23.10 1.55
CA PHE A 150 -5.94 22.54 1.68
C PHE A 150 -6.93 23.42 0.92
N ASP A 151 -7.55 22.85 -0.10
CA ASP A 151 -8.63 23.50 -0.83
C ASP A 151 -9.98 23.09 -0.20
N SER A 152 -10.61 24.03 0.50
CA SER A 152 -11.90 23.79 1.15
C SER A 152 -13.08 23.68 0.17
N ASP A 153 -12.91 24.15 -1.06
CA ASP A 153 -13.94 24.12 -2.10
C ASP A 153 -13.82 22.87 -2.99
N LYS A 154 -12.67 22.17 -2.94
CA LYS A 154 -12.45 20.92 -3.64
C LYS A 154 -13.11 19.75 -2.90
N GLU A 155 -14.04 19.08 -3.58
CA GLU A 155 -14.66 17.86 -3.08
C GLU A 155 -13.90 16.62 -3.57
N PHE A 156 -14.00 15.53 -2.79
CA PHE A 156 -13.46 14.24 -3.20
C PHE A 156 -14.31 13.68 -4.36
N ASP A 157 -13.68 13.49 -5.51
CA ASP A 157 -14.26 12.85 -6.68
C ASP A 157 -13.46 11.60 -7.04
N TYR A 158 -14.04 10.41 -6.82
CA TYR A 158 -13.34 9.14 -7.06
C TYR A 158 -13.03 8.87 -8.54
N GLU A 159 -13.63 9.61 -9.48
CA GLU A 159 -13.31 9.54 -10.91
C GLU A 159 -11.94 10.18 -11.21
N ASP A 160 -11.54 11.18 -10.43
CA ASP A 160 -10.28 11.90 -10.61
C ASP A 160 -9.06 11.14 -10.03
N PHE A 161 -7.93 11.23 -10.72
CA PHE A 161 -6.68 10.55 -10.31
C PHE A 161 -6.04 11.21 -9.08
N ASP A 162 -6.15 12.52 -8.98
CA ASP A 162 -5.63 13.40 -7.92
C ASP A 162 -6.74 13.83 -6.93
N CYS A 163 -7.71 12.94 -6.71
CA CYS A 163 -8.90 13.17 -5.90
C CYS A 163 -8.63 13.46 -4.42
N LEU A 164 -7.47 13.06 -3.89
CA LEU A 164 -7.07 13.39 -2.52
C LEU A 164 -6.01 14.49 -2.44
N ILE A 165 -5.44 14.95 -3.56
CA ILE A 165 -4.52 16.09 -3.53
C ILE A 165 -5.28 17.32 -3.07
N GLU A 166 -4.72 18.03 -2.09
CA GLU A 166 -5.29 19.22 -1.45
C GLU A 166 -6.62 18.98 -0.72
N THR A 167 -7.05 17.73 -0.56
CA THR A 167 -8.28 17.38 0.17
C THR A 167 -8.01 16.45 1.34
N LYS A 168 -9.03 16.22 2.17
CA LYS A 168 -8.99 15.25 3.26
C LYS A 168 -9.68 13.96 2.85
N MET A 169 -9.13 12.83 3.30
CA MET A 169 -9.76 11.52 3.11
C MET A 169 -11.20 11.52 3.65
N PRO A 170 -12.23 11.21 2.84
CA PRO A 170 -13.57 11.02 3.36
C PRO A 170 -13.59 9.89 4.39
N ASP A 171 -14.38 10.04 5.43
CA ASP A 171 -14.32 9.09 6.54
C ASP A 171 -15.05 7.78 6.25
N PHE A 172 -14.45 6.66 6.65
CA PHE A 172 -15.05 5.35 6.57
C PHE A 172 -14.48 4.42 7.65
N GLU A 173 -15.19 3.33 7.95
CA GLU A 173 -14.76 2.37 8.96
C GLU A 173 -13.76 1.36 8.39
N VAL A 174 -12.72 1.08 9.18
CA VAL A 174 -11.74 0.02 8.96
C VAL A 174 -11.59 -0.84 10.21
N VAL A 175 -11.17 -2.09 10.05
CA VAL A 175 -10.99 -3.06 11.13
C VAL A 175 -9.51 -3.42 11.24
N GLY A 176 -8.90 -3.17 12.40
CA GLY A 176 -7.51 -3.54 12.67
C GLY A 176 -7.32 -5.06 12.78
N VAL A 177 -6.07 -5.51 12.75
CA VAL A 177 -5.71 -6.94 12.92
C VAL A 177 -6.21 -7.52 14.25
N ASP A 178 -6.35 -6.68 15.27
CA ASP A 178 -6.91 -6.99 16.59
C ASP A 178 -8.45 -7.07 16.62
N GLY A 179 -9.12 -6.81 15.48
CA GLY A 179 -10.57 -6.76 15.35
C GLY A 179 -11.21 -5.43 15.79
N VAL A 180 -10.40 -4.43 16.17
CA VAL A 180 -10.93 -3.13 16.62
C VAL A 180 -11.32 -2.28 15.40
N LYS A 181 -12.57 -1.81 15.40
CA LYS A 181 -13.10 -0.85 14.42
C LYS A 181 -12.54 0.54 14.69
N LYS A 182 -12.03 1.22 13.65
CA LYS A 182 -11.55 2.61 13.67
C LYS A 182 -12.10 3.36 12.46
N SER A 183 -12.15 4.68 12.57
CA SER A 183 -12.35 5.55 11.41
C SER A 183 -11.03 5.68 10.66
N VAL A 184 -11.05 5.68 9.33
CA VAL A 184 -9.84 5.87 8.51
C VAL A 184 -9.19 7.23 8.81
N LYS A 185 -10.00 8.28 9.06
CA LYS A 185 -9.49 9.59 9.47
C LYS A 185 -8.68 9.48 10.74
N SER A 186 -9.15 8.76 11.76
CA SER A 186 -8.38 8.60 13.00
C SER A 186 -7.04 7.87 12.81
N VAL A 187 -6.91 7.09 11.75
CA VAL A 187 -5.68 6.36 11.43
C VAL A 187 -4.68 7.26 10.68
N ILE A 188 -5.16 8.19 9.86
CA ILE A 188 -4.38 9.12 9.02
C ILE A 188 -4.10 10.46 9.73
N GLU A 189 -5.10 11.07 10.35
CA GLU A 189 -5.03 12.34 11.10
C GLU A 189 -4.44 12.11 12.51
N ASN A 190 -3.20 11.64 12.55
CA ASN A 190 -2.51 11.24 13.79
C ASN A 190 -1.36 12.18 14.19
N GLY A 191 -1.15 13.27 13.46
CA GLY A 191 -0.08 14.24 13.71
C GLY A 191 1.26 13.91 13.06
N ASN A 192 1.37 12.76 12.37
CA ASN A 192 2.54 12.39 11.56
C ASN A 192 2.17 12.34 10.07
N THR A 193 3.16 12.57 9.22
CA THR A 193 3.06 12.25 7.79
C THR A 193 2.72 10.77 7.65
N THR A 194 1.68 10.47 6.88
CA THR A 194 1.12 9.11 6.78
C THR A 194 1.02 8.67 5.33
N LEU A 195 1.69 7.59 4.97
CA LEU A 195 1.49 6.89 3.71
C LEU A 195 0.34 5.89 3.86
N LEU A 196 -0.76 6.14 3.16
CA LEU A 196 -1.85 5.17 3.01
C LEU A 196 -1.63 4.36 1.73
N VAL A 197 -1.72 3.04 1.83
CA VAL A 197 -1.62 2.10 0.69
C VAL A 197 -2.86 1.22 0.67
N PHE A 198 -3.59 1.20 -0.44
CA PHE A 198 -4.67 0.24 -0.64
C PHE A 198 -4.14 -1.07 -1.22
N PHE A 199 -4.71 -2.20 -0.81
CA PHE A 199 -4.35 -3.50 -1.37
C PHE A 199 -5.54 -4.46 -1.35
N GLN A 200 -5.46 -5.52 -2.14
CA GLN A 200 -6.46 -6.57 -2.13
C GLN A 200 -5.79 -7.92 -2.35
N ILE A 201 -5.88 -8.78 -1.34
CA ILE A 201 -5.48 -10.19 -1.43
C ILE A 201 -6.77 -11.01 -1.28
N PRO A 202 -7.19 -11.76 -2.29
CA PRO A 202 -8.37 -12.60 -2.20
C PRO A 202 -8.26 -13.58 -1.04
N SER A 203 -9.30 -13.67 -0.20
CA SER A 203 -9.28 -14.52 1.00
C SER A 203 -9.18 -16.02 0.71
N SER A 204 -9.52 -16.44 -0.51
CA SER A 204 -9.47 -17.82 -0.96
C SER A 204 -8.11 -18.25 -1.52
N VAL A 205 -7.14 -17.34 -1.65
CA VAL A 205 -5.81 -17.66 -2.20
C VAL A 205 -4.88 -18.09 -1.06
N ASP A 206 -4.29 -19.27 -1.15
CA ASP A 206 -3.28 -19.73 -0.18
C ASP A 206 -1.89 -19.24 -0.60
N LEU A 207 -1.40 -18.19 0.07
CA LEU A 207 -0.08 -17.61 -0.19
C LEU A 207 1.06 -18.59 0.15
N ASN A 208 0.78 -19.62 0.96
CA ASN A 208 1.74 -20.64 1.36
C ASN A 208 1.62 -21.93 0.54
N ALA A 209 0.83 -21.94 -0.54
CA ALA A 209 0.55 -23.14 -1.34
C ALA A 209 1.81 -23.84 -1.85
N ALA A 210 2.84 -23.11 -2.29
CA ALA A 210 4.09 -23.71 -2.78
C ALA A 210 5.05 -24.18 -1.66
N LYS A 211 4.88 -23.71 -0.41
CA LYS A 211 5.67 -24.16 0.75
C LYS A 211 5.18 -25.51 1.29
N LYS A 212 3.94 -25.88 0.98
CA LYS A 212 3.42 -27.23 1.24
C LYS A 212 3.98 -28.15 0.14
N GLU A 213 4.83 -29.10 0.52
CA GLU A 213 5.33 -30.14 -0.39
C GLU A 213 4.19 -30.63 -1.28
N VAL A 214 4.34 -30.48 -2.60
CA VAL A 214 3.43 -31.07 -3.59
C VAL A 214 3.54 -32.57 -3.43
N LYS A 215 2.73 -33.16 -2.53
CA LYS A 215 2.53 -34.60 -2.48
C LYS A 215 2.07 -35.01 -3.87
N GLU A 216 2.75 -35.99 -4.46
CA GLU A 216 2.66 -36.46 -5.86
C GLU A 216 1.24 -36.80 -6.40
N GLU A 217 0.17 -36.62 -5.62
CA GLU A 217 -1.21 -36.95 -6.00
C GLU A 217 -1.90 -35.85 -6.83
N SER A 218 -1.40 -34.61 -6.87
CA SER A 218 -1.99 -33.54 -7.68
C SER A 218 -1.25 -33.41 -9.02
N GLY A 219 -1.87 -33.87 -10.11
CA GLY A 219 -1.31 -33.80 -11.48
C GLY A 219 -0.96 -32.37 -11.95
N PHE A 220 -0.45 -32.23 -13.18
CA PHE A 220 0.08 -30.98 -13.75
C PHE A 220 -0.77 -29.72 -13.51
N GLY A 221 -2.11 -29.84 -13.52
CA GLY A 221 -3.02 -28.73 -13.20
C GLY A 221 -2.95 -28.25 -11.75
N GLY A 222 -2.77 -29.15 -10.78
CA GLY A 222 -2.60 -28.80 -9.37
C GLY A 222 -1.26 -28.13 -9.09
N PHE A 223 -0.20 -28.60 -9.74
CA PHE A 223 1.13 -27.97 -9.69
C PHE A 223 1.12 -26.53 -10.23
N LEU A 224 0.51 -26.31 -11.40
CA LEU A 224 0.37 -24.97 -11.98
C LEU A 224 -0.45 -24.03 -11.06
N SER A 225 -1.55 -24.51 -10.49
CA SER A 225 -2.36 -23.70 -9.57
C SER A 225 -1.57 -23.28 -8.32
N ALA A 226 -0.79 -24.18 -7.72
CA ALA A 226 0.04 -23.86 -6.56
C ALA A 226 1.12 -22.82 -6.89
N MET A 227 1.74 -22.94 -8.07
CA MET A 227 2.73 -21.97 -8.54
C MET A 227 2.12 -20.59 -8.80
N THR A 228 0.94 -20.53 -9.43
CA THR A 228 0.20 -19.27 -9.64
C THR A 228 -0.22 -18.64 -8.31
N GLN A 229 -0.69 -19.42 -7.35
CA GLN A 229 -1.04 -18.89 -6.01
C GLN A 229 0.18 -18.32 -5.28
N SER A 230 1.30 -19.04 -5.32
CA SER A 230 2.55 -18.59 -4.69
C SER A 230 3.13 -17.34 -5.36
N ALA A 231 3.15 -17.28 -6.69
CA ALA A 231 3.65 -16.11 -7.40
C ALA A 231 2.76 -14.88 -7.12
N ALA A 232 1.44 -15.06 -7.04
CA ALA A 232 0.52 -13.98 -6.64
C ALA A 232 0.85 -13.47 -5.23
N GLY A 233 1.12 -14.41 -4.30
CA GLY A 233 1.59 -14.09 -2.95
C GLY A 233 2.86 -13.28 -2.94
N SER A 234 3.89 -13.70 -3.67
CA SER A 234 5.15 -12.96 -3.78
C SER A 234 4.95 -11.56 -4.37
N HIS A 235 4.03 -11.39 -5.32
CA HIS A 235 3.72 -10.09 -5.90
C HIS A 235 3.06 -9.13 -4.90
N TRP A 236 2.14 -9.61 -4.04
CA TRP A 236 1.56 -8.75 -3.00
C TRP A 236 2.52 -8.46 -1.86
N GLU A 237 3.31 -9.46 -1.44
CA GLU A 237 4.32 -9.26 -0.41
C GLU A 237 5.43 -8.31 -0.89
N SER A 238 5.78 -8.27 -2.18
CA SER A 238 6.91 -7.48 -2.67
C SER A 238 6.77 -5.98 -2.41
N THR A 239 5.57 -5.39 -2.54
CA THR A 239 5.39 -3.97 -2.21
C THR A 239 5.63 -3.69 -0.73
N PHE A 240 5.12 -4.55 0.16
CA PHE A 240 5.34 -4.39 1.60
C PHE A 240 6.79 -4.69 2.00
N ILE A 241 7.45 -5.65 1.34
CA ILE A 241 8.89 -5.91 1.49
C ILE A 241 9.69 -4.68 1.06
N ASN A 242 9.34 -4.05 -0.06
CA ASN A 242 10.01 -2.86 -0.56
C ASN A 242 9.83 -1.68 0.40
N ILE A 243 8.62 -1.47 0.93
CA ILE A 243 8.38 -0.47 1.98
C ILE A 243 9.26 -0.73 3.19
N GLU A 244 9.22 -1.93 3.77
CA GLU A 244 10.05 -2.30 4.92
C GLU A 244 11.55 -2.09 4.64
N SER A 245 12.03 -2.56 3.49
CA SER A 245 13.46 -2.59 3.18
C SER A 245 14.01 -1.22 2.76
N ILE A 246 13.24 -0.42 2.04
CA ILE A 246 13.70 0.84 1.45
C ILE A 246 13.40 2.02 2.39
N ILE A 247 12.22 2.07 3.01
CA ILE A 247 11.82 3.17 3.91
C ILE A 247 12.40 2.95 5.31
N PHE A 248 12.31 1.73 5.84
CA PHE A 248 12.66 1.42 7.23
C PHE A 248 13.97 0.65 7.40
N GLU A 249 14.69 0.39 6.30
CA GLU A 249 15.90 -0.46 6.26
C GLU A 249 15.71 -1.83 6.96
N HIS A 250 14.47 -2.30 7.03
CA HIS A 250 14.09 -3.54 7.70
C HIS A 250 14.10 -4.70 6.72
N LYS A 251 14.99 -5.66 6.97
CA LYS A 251 15.05 -6.88 6.17
C LYS A 251 13.96 -7.86 6.60
N VAL A 252 12.94 -8.01 5.77
CA VAL A 252 11.91 -9.05 5.91
C VAL A 252 12.54 -10.42 5.60
N THR A 253 12.39 -11.38 6.52
CA THR A 253 12.83 -12.77 6.32
C THR A 253 11.66 -13.68 5.92
N GLU A 254 11.83 -14.46 4.85
CA GLU A 254 10.83 -15.40 4.30
C GLU A 254 10.53 -16.64 5.18
#